data_AF-W7DTL9-F1
#
_entry.id   AF-W7DTL9-F1
#
_cell.length_a   1.000
_cell.length_b   1.000
_cell.length_c   1.000
_cell.angle_alpha   90.00
_cell.angle_beta   90.00
_cell.angle_gamma   90.00
#
_symmetry.space_group_name_H-M   'P 1'
#
loop_
_entity.id
_entity.type
_entity.pdbx_description
1 polymer ?
#
loop_
_entity_poly.entity_id
_entity_poly.type
_entity_poly.pdbx_seq_one_letter_code
_entity_poly.pdbx_strand_id
1 'polypeptide(L)'
;MNISFGNLLKLFIEFQSVIEGKNLFQKNLTSQIECLAKRGFLQITDLADSNIRNAISHGGVKASGTTMKFTYRKGAQYLEQESTVYDFKDSLLQLFDGVSAVILSWISYLCEKNITYNEVYQNANVSEDTSHFFERLSMTTLLTTCDKISQITVKNDTEERNQVNVELTGIDLAINSRIFIGLSTAERIFQLRNLSLIDTIMISFNSPKVANSFFTVKCSVIEDLINGRIEMQEAWQRVVEDKGVLMYPINDEPRNEFEDSFRYYPEIETDDYRITEIEDISIEKEKRFKAVVYLKRAQRPTHVKKGGY
;
A
#
# COMPACT_ATOMS: atom_id res chain seq x y z
N MET A 1 5.55 5.04 9.99
CA MET A 1 6.16 6.34 10.31
C MET A 1 7.45 6.20 11.13
N ASN A 2 7.43 5.64 12.35
CA ASN A 2 8.64 5.52 13.19
C ASN A 2 9.76 4.61 12.63
N ILE A 3 9.40 3.49 12.00
CA ILE A 3 10.37 2.62 11.31
C ILE A 3 10.93 3.36 10.09
N SER A 4 10.07 4.04 9.34
CA SER A 4 10.41 4.81 8.15
C SER A 4 11.42 5.92 8.45
N PHE A 5 11.18 6.73 9.50
CA PHE A 5 12.12 7.79 9.91
C PHE A 5 13.46 7.22 10.39
N GLY A 6 13.46 6.12 11.15
CA GLY A 6 14.70 5.45 11.55
C GLY A 6 15.51 4.95 10.34
N ASN A 7 14.84 4.41 9.32
CA ASN A 7 15.50 4.00 8.07
C ASN A 7 16.01 5.21 7.27
N LEU A 8 15.29 6.33 7.29
CA LEU A 8 15.75 7.58 6.70
C LEU A 8 17.07 8.05 7.33
N LEU A 9 17.14 8.07 8.67
CA LEU A 9 18.39 8.46 9.35
C LEU A 9 19.54 7.49 9.04
N LYS A 10 19.27 6.18 8.97
CA LYS A 10 20.30 5.21 8.55
C LYS A 10 20.81 5.53 7.15
N LEU A 11 19.94 5.88 6.21
CA LEU A 11 20.34 6.26 4.86
C LEU A 11 21.31 7.47 4.87
N PHE A 12 20.99 8.52 5.62
CA PHE A 12 21.91 9.67 5.77
C PHE A 12 23.23 9.29 6.43
N ILE A 13 23.21 8.38 7.41
CA ILE A 13 24.42 7.87 8.04
C ILE A 13 25.28 7.10 7.03
N GLU A 14 24.68 6.28 6.16
CA GLU A 14 25.41 5.57 5.11
C GLU A 14 26.06 6.55 4.12
N PHE A 15 25.34 7.59 3.67
CA PHE A 15 25.95 8.62 2.82
C PHE A 15 27.12 9.31 3.50
N GLN A 16 26.96 9.67 4.76
CA GLN A 16 28.03 10.30 5.51
C GLN A 16 29.22 9.37 5.76
N SER A 17 28.95 8.07 5.91
CA SER A 17 29.96 7.04 5.99
C SER A 17 30.83 6.97 4.74
N VAL A 18 30.20 7.09 3.56
CA VAL A 18 30.91 7.17 2.27
C VAL A 18 31.73 8.45 2.18
N ILE A 19 31.15 9.61 2.54
CA ILE A 19 31.84 10.91 2.50
C ILE A 19 33.06 10.94 3.42
N GLU A 20 32.94 10.40 4.64
CA GLU A 20 34.01 10.38 5.64
C GLU A 20 34.96 9.18 5.51
N GLY A 21 34.68 8.23 4.62
CA GLY A 21 35.48 7.01 4.45
C GLY A 21 35.54 6.11 5.69
N LYS A 22 34.52 6.12 6.54
CA LYS A 22 34.46 5.30 7.77
C LYS A 22 33.05 4.81 8.08
N ASN A 23 32.94 3.66 8.74
CA ASN A 23 31.66 3.11 9.16
C ASN A 23 31.10 3.90 10.37
N LEU A 24 29.93 4.52 10.18
CA LEU A 24 29.22 5.34 11.16
C LEU A 24 27.95 4.67 11.67
N PHE A 25 27.72 3.39 11.35
CA PHE A 25 26.52 2.65 11.66
C PHE A 25 26.07 2.82 13.13
N GLN A 26 24.79 3.13 13.32
CA GLN A 26 24.18 3.30 14.63
C GLN A 26 22.96 2.39 14.77
N LYS A 27 22.92 1.60 15.84
CA LYS A 27 21.85 0.61 16.08
C LYS A 27 20.53 1.26 16.51
N ASN A 28 20.59 2.28 17.36
CA ASN A 28 19.44 2.85 18.06
C ASN A 28 19.11 4.26 17.55
N LEU A 29 17.84 4.67 17.59
CA LEU A 29 17.42 5.98 17.07
C LEU A 29 18.14 7.15 17.74
N THR A 30 18.24 7.14 19.07
CA THR A 30 18.92 8.22 19.80
C THR A 30 20.35 8.39 19.32
N SER A 31 21.08 7.29 19.12
CA SER A 31 22.45 7.32 18.58
C SER A 31 22.49 7.77 17.12
N GLN A 32 21.48 7.44 16.31
CA GLN A 32 21.35 7.92 14.93
C GLN A 32 21.17 9.45 14.88
N ILE A 33 20.26 9.97 15.71
CA ILE A 33 20.00 11.40 15.88
C ILE A 33 21.28 12.12 16.32
N GLU A 34 21.94 11.65 17.38
CA GLU A 34 23.17 12.27 17.90
C GLU A 34 24.31 12.24 16.86
N CYS A 35 24.42 11.15 16.09
CA CYS A 35 25.45 11.00 15.06
C CYS A 35 25.28 12.04 13.93
N LEU A 36 24.05 12.24 13.47
CA LEU A 36 23.72 13.16 12.38
C LEU A 36 23.67 14.62 12.84
N ALA A 37 23.17 14.90 14.05
CA ALA A 37 23.13 16.24 14.64
C ALA A 37 24.53 16.86 14.73
N LYS A 38 25.53 16.08 15.15
CA LYS A 38 26.95 16.49 15.19
C LYS A 38 27.53 16.87 13.82
N ARG A 39 26.82 16.56 12.73
CA ARG A 39 27.23 16.75 11.34
C ARG A 39 26.34 17.73 10.59
N GLY A 40 25.52 18.50 11.32
CA GLY A 40 24.73 19.60 10.75
C GLY A 40 23.35 19.20 10.24
N PHE A 41 22.90 17.95 10.45
CA PHE A 41 21.58 17.49 10.01
C PHE A 41 20.44 17.82 10.99
N LEU A 42 20.55 18.92 11.74
CA LEU A 42 19.58 19.30 12.78
C LEU A 42 18.14 19.41 12.24
N GLN A 43 17.99 19.97 11.04
CA GLN A 43 16.69 20.09 10.36
C GLN A 43 15.96 18.75 10.16
N ILE A 44 16.72 17.65 10.06
CA ILE A 44 16.16 16.30 9.91
C ILE A 44 16.01 15.64 11.28
N THR A 45 17.02 15.78 12.15
CA THR A 45 17.02 15.09 13.45
C THR A 45 16.01 15.66 14.43
N ASP A 46 15.67 16.94 14.30
CA ASP A 46 14.73 17.63 15.18
C ASP A 46 13.26 17.32 14.84
N LEU A 47 13.00 16.64 13.72
CA LEU A 47 11.65 16.20 13.32
C LEU A 47 11.05 15.14 14.25
N ALA A 48 11.85 14.46 15.06
CA ALA A 48 11.36 13.44 15.97
C ALA A 48 12.05 13.49 17.33
N ASP A 49 11.24 13.50 18.39
CA ASP A 49 11.73 13.34 19.75
C ASP A 49 11.98 11.85 20.08
N SER A 50 13.25 11.51 20.26
CA SER A 50 13.65 10.13 20.57
C SER A 50 13.08 9.61 21.90
N ASN A 51 12.83 10.50 22.88
CA ASN A 51 12.28 10.13 24.18
C ASN A 51 10.79 9.80 24.07
N ILE A 52 10.03 10.63 23.38
CA ILE A 52 8.61 10.37 23.07
C ILE A 52 8.47 9.05 22.32
N ARG A 53 9.33 8.77 21.33
CA ARG A 53 9.33 7.46 20.64
C ARG A 53 9.62 6.30 21.59
N ASN A 54 10.64 6.43 22.44
CA ASN A 54 11.01 5.38 23.39
C ASN A 54 9.85 5.08 24.35
N ALA A 55 9.15 6.10 24.83
CA ALA A 55 7.94 5.94 25.63
C ALA A 55 6.86 5.17 24.84
N ILE A 56 6.56 5.57 23.60
CA ILE A 56 5.57 4.88 22.74
C ILE A 56 5.94 3.41 22.52
N SER A 57 7.19 3.14 22.20
CA SER A 57 7.67 1.78 21.86
C SER A 57 7.65 0.82 23.04
N HIS A 58 7.68 1.34 24.28
CA HIS A 58 7.65 0.55 25.52
C HIS A 58 6.33 0.68 26.29
N GLY A 59 5.28 1.26 25.67
CA GLY A 59 3.96 1.39 26.29
C GLY A 59 3.89 2.42 27.43
N GLY A 60 4.89 3.30 27.54
CA GLY A 60 4.97 4.36 28.55
C GLY A 60 4.16 5.60 28.23
N VAL A 61 2.96 5.46 27.64
CA VAL A 61 2.14 6.61 27.23
C VAL A 61 0.83 6.60 28.03
N LYS A 62 0.52 7.72 28.67
CA LYS A 62 -0.77 7.95 29.34
C LYS A 62 -1.40 9.23 28.79
N ALA A 63 -2.63 9.15 28.33
CA ALA A 63 -3.41 10.31 27.90
C ALA A 63 -4.52 10.59 28.92
N SER A 64 -4.68 11.85 29.31
CA SER A 64 -5.73 12.30 30.23
C SER A 64 -6.28 13.65 29.76
N GLY A 65 -7.49 13.65 29.19
CA GLY A 65 -8.07 14.86 28.60
C GLY A 65 -7.21 15.36 27.45
N THR A 66 -6.71 16.60 27.55
CA THR A 66 -5.88 17.26 26.53
C THR A 66 -4.38 17.07 26.73
N THR A 67 -3.96 16.33 27.77
CA THR A 67 -2.55 16.12 28.08
C THR A 67 -2.13 14.67 27.82
N MET A 68 -0.89 14.52 27.36
CA MET A 68 -0.20 13.26 27.16
C MET A 68 1.08 13.26 27.99
N LYS A 69 1.30 12.15 28.69
CA LYS A 69 2.47 11.92 29.52
C LYS A 69 3.25 10.74 28.98
N PHE A 70 4.53 10.98 28.69
CA PHE A 70 5.47 10.03 28.11
C PHE A 70 6.51 9.66 29.17
N THR A 71 6.46 8.42 29.64
CA THR A 71 7.42 7.86 30.58
C THR A 71 8.45 7.01 29.82
N TYR A 72 9.73 7.34 29.97
CA TYR A 72 10.84 6.64 29.32
C TYR A 72 12.02 6.47 30.27
N ARG A 73 12.96 5.61 29.92
CA ARG A 73 14.13 5.32 30.74
C ARG A 73 15.39 5.90 30.09
N LYS A 74 16.20 6.63 30.87
CA LYS A 74 17.54 7.08 30.48
C LYS A 74 18.55 6.52 31.49
N GLY A 75 19.35 5.55 31.05
CA GLY A 75 20.24 4.81 31.95
C GLY A 75 19.46 4.04 33.02
N ALA A 76 19.69 4.32 34.31
CA ALA A 76 18.96 3.72 35.42
C ALA A 76 17.70 4.49 35.86
N GLN A 77 17.46 5.69 35.31
CA GLN A 77 16.40 6.59 35.78
C GLN A 77 15.17 6.55 34.87
N TYR A 78 13.99 6.59 35.48
CA TYR A 78 12.73 6.87 34.79
C TYR A 78 12.52 8.37 34.73
N LEU A 79 12.25 8.87 33.54
CA LEU A 79 11.97 10.27 33.25
C LEU A 79 10.58 10.38 32.62
N GLU A 80 9.99 11.56 32.78
CA GLU A 80 8.66 11.87 32.28
C GLU A 80 8.70 13.17 31.49
N GLN A 81 8.00 13.18 30.37
CA GLN A 81 7.80 14.34 29.52
C GLN A 81 6.31 14.51 29.28
N GLU A 82 5.81 15.73 29.46
CA GLU A 82 4.41 16.07 29.22
C GLU A 82 4.29 16.89 27.93
N SER A 83 3.22 16.65 27.18
CA SER A 83 2.87 17.38 25.96
C SER A 83 1.36 17.45 25.85
N THR A 84 0.82 18.46 25.16
CA THR A 84 -0.60 18.44 24.84
C THR A 84 -0.88 17.49 23.68
N VAL A 85 -2.11 16.99 23.56
CA VAL A 85 -2.55 16.19 22.40
C VAL A 85 -2.38 17.00 21.10
N TYR A 86 -2.55 18.31 21.16
CA TYR A 86 -2.39 19.20 20.01
C TYR A 86 -0.93 19.34 19.59
N ASP A 87 -0.01 19.57 20.52
CA ASP A 87 1.42 19.66 20.23
C ASP A 87 1.96 18.33 19.70
N PHE A 88 1.52 17.22 20.29
CA PHE A 88 1.91 15.90 19.80
C PHE A 88 1.38 15.65 18.38
N LYS A 89 0.13 16.03 18.08
CA LYS A 89 -0.43 15.95 16.72
C LYS A 89 0.37 16.80 15.74
N ASP A 90 0.74 18.03 16.11
CA ASP A 90 1.54 18.91 15.27
C ASP A 90 2.93 18.30 14.99
N SER A 91 3.59 17.74 16.02
CA SER A 91 4.86 17.05 15.86
C SER A 91 4.79 15.85 14.90
N LEU A 92 3.66 15.12 14.89
CA LEU A 92 3.45 14.01 13.94
C LEU A 92 3.28 14.52 12.51
N LEU A 93 2.58 15.64 12.31
CA LEU A 93 2.42 16.26 11.00
C LEU A 93 3.76 16.80 10.48
N GLN A 94 4.53 17.48 11.32
CA GLN A 94 5.87 17.95 10.98
C GLN A 94 6.81 16.80 10.60
N LEU A 95 6.76 15.68 11.33
CA LEU A 95 7.53 14.49 10.99
C LEU A 95 7.11 13.94 9.61
N PHE A 96 5.82 13.88 9.33
CA PHE A 96 5.30 13.41 8.05
C PHE A 96 5.73 14.32 6.89
N ASP A 97 5.59 15.63 7.07
CA ASP A 97 5.97 16.64 6.08
C ASP A 97 7.48 16.60 5.82
N GLY A 98 8.29 16.51 6.88
CA GLY A 98 9.74 16.43 6.77
C GLY A 98 10.21 15.16 6.04
N VAL A 99 9.64 14.00 6.36
CA VAL A 99 9.96 12.74 5.63
C VAL A 99 9.53 12.85 4.17
N SER A 100 8.34 13.39 3.90
CA SER A 100 7.82 13.55 2.54
C SER A 100 8.65 14.55 1.73
N ALA A 101 9.09 15.65 2.33
CA ALA A 101 9.97 16.63 1.71
C ALA A 101 11.33 16.03 1.34
N VAL A 102 11.89 15.16 2.18
CA VAL A 102 13.13 14.46 1.83
C VAL A 102 12.91 13.51 0.65
N ILE A 103 11.87 12.69 0.67
CA ILE A 103 11.54 11.78 -0.45
C ILE A 103 11.34 12.58 -1.75
N LEU A 104 10.58 13.67 -1.69
CA LEU A 104 10.37 14.55 -2.82
C LEU A 104 11.70 15.12 -3.33
N SER A 105 12.58 15.56 -2.43
CA SER A 105 13.90 16.09 -2.79
C SER A 105 14.76 15.05 -3.52
N TRP A 106 14.67 13.78 -3.12
CA TRP A 106 15.34 12.68 -3.84
C TRP A 106 14.77 12.50 -5.26
N ILE A 107 13.44 12.50 -5.41
CA ILE A 107 12.80 12.39 -6.72
C ILE A 107 13.16 13.61 -7.59
N SER A 108 13.11 14.82 -7.04
CA SER A 108 13.50 16.06 -7.72
C SER A 108 14.96 15.99 -8.19
N TYR A 109 15.87 15.49 -7.36
CA TYR A 109 17.26 15.30 -7.76
C TYR A 109 17.40 14.34 -8.96
N LEU A 110 16.68 13.22 -8.96
CA LEU A 110 16.68 12.29 -10.10
C LEU A 110 16.20 13.00 -11.38
N CYS A 111 15.12 13.80 -11.28
CA CYS A 111 14.62 14.59 -12.40
C CYS A 111 15.63 15.65 -12.86
N GLU A 112 16.23 16.42 -11.95
CA GLU A 112 17.22 17.47 -12.27
C GLU A 112 18.48 16.90 -12.94
N LYS A 113 18.87 15.67 -12.57
CA LYS A 113 19.99 14.97 -13.18
C LYS A 113 19.61 14.17 -14.42
N ASN A 114 18.37 14.24 -14.87
CA ASN A 114 17.82 13.45 -15.97
C ASN A 114 18.08 11.94 -15.81
N ILE A 115 18.11 11.44 -14.56
CA ILE A 115 18.27 10.02 -14.29
C ILE A 115 16.93 9.34 -14.59
N THR A 116 16.92 8.50 -15.61
CA THR A 116 15.74 7.80 -16.10
C THR A 116 15.49 6.51 -15.32
N TYR A 117 14.25 6.04 -15.35
CA TYR A 117 13.88 4.72 -14.83
C TYR A 117 14.71 3.58 -15.45
N ASN A 118 15.07 3.69 -16.74
CA ASN A 118 15.86 2.68 -17.44
C ASN A 118 17.28 2.59 -16.88
N GLU A 119 17.91 3.73 -16.62
CA GLU A 119 19.26 3.78 -16.06
C GLU A 119 19.30 3.17 -14.66
N VAL A 120 18.27 3.40 -13.84
CA VAL A 120 18.20 2.78 -12.50
C VAL A 120 17.98 1.26 -12.63
N TYR A 121 17.03 0.84 -13.46
CA TYR A 121 16.67 -0.58 -13.62
C TYR A 121 17.83 -1.43 -14.16
N GLN A 122 18.61 -0.90 -15.09
CA GLN A 122 19.73 -1.61 -15.73
C GLN A 122 21.06 -1.49 -14.96
N ASN A 123 21.11 -0.73 -13.87
CA ASN A 123 22.33 -0.54 -13.10
C ASN A 123 22.63 -1.74 -12.20
N ALA A 124 23.70 -2.48 -12.51
CA ALA A 124 24.12 -3.66 -11.76
C ALA A 124 24.50 -3.38 -10.29
N ASN A 125 24.73 -2.12 -9.91
CA ASN A 125 25.02 -1.74 -8.51
C ASN A 125 23.75 -1.46 -7.69
N VAL A 126 22.59 -1.41 -8.34
CA VAL A 126 21.29 -1.21 -7.69
C VAL A 126 20.75 -2.57 -7.26
N SER A 127 20.18 -2.64 -6.05
CA SER A 127 19.57 -3.88 -5.57
C SER A 127 18.34 -4.24 -6.40
N GLU A 128 18.06 -5.54 -6.52
CA GLU A 128 16.88 -6.05 -7.23
C GLU A 128 15.57 -5.42 -6.71
N ASP A 129 15.42 -5.29 -5.39
CA ASP A 129 14.29 -4.61 -4.76
C ASP A 129 14.12 -3.16 -5.24
N THR A 130 15.23 -2.44 -5.39
CA THR A 130 15.22 -1.05 -5.86
C THR A 130 14.89 -0.99 -7.34
N SER A 131 15.46 -1.88 -8.16
CA SER A 131 15.12 -1.99 -9.58
C SER A 131 13.63 -2.29 -9.77
N HIS A 132 13.06 -3.21 -9.01
CA HIS A 132 11.62 -3.51 -9.04
C HIS A 132 10.74 -2.38 -8.51
N PHE A 133 11.24 -1.59 -7.55
CA PHE A 133 10.55 -0.36 -7.13
C PHE A 133 10.45 0.64 -8.28
N PHE A 134 11.56 0.96 -8.95
CA PHE A 134 11.56 1.89 -10.09
C PHE A 134 10.81 1.35 -11.31
N GLU A 135 10.86 0.05 -11.53
CA GLU A 135 10.06 -0.63 -12.54
C GLU A 135 8.58 -0.35 -12.32
N ARG A 136 8.03 -0.68 -11.15
CA ARG A 136 6.62 -0.41 -10.78
C ARG A 136 6.28 1.07 -10.82
N LEU A 137 7.17 1.93 -10.32
CA LEU A 137 6.98 3.37 -10.34
C LEU A 137 6.83 3.90 -11.77
N SER A 138 7.56 3.34 -12.74
CA SER A 138 7.48 3.76 -14.14
C SER A 138 6.15 3.44 -14.84
N MET A 139 5.27 2.66 -14.20
CA MET A 139 3.92 2.32 -14.68
C MET A 139 2.82 2.84 -13.75
N THR A 140 3.21 3.55 -12.69
CA THR A 140 2.28 4.16 -11.73
C THR A 140 1.93 5.57 -12.19
N THR A 141 0.68 5.95 -11.98
CA THR A 141 0.15 7.28 -12.22
C THR A 141 -0.40 7.84 -10.91
N LEU A 142 -0.96 9.06 -10.94
CA LEU A 142 -1.59 9.66 -9.77
C LEU A 142 -2.80 8.86 -9.25
N LEU A 143 -3.52 8.15 -10.13
CA LEU A 143 -4.81 7.52 -9.84
C LEU A 143 -4.79 5.99 -9.92
N THR A 144 -3.68 5.42 -10.42
CA THR A 144 -3.49 3.99 -10.62
C THR A 144 -2.06 3.61 -10.29
N THR A 145 -1.89 2.63 -9.42
CA THR A 145 -0.61 2.09 -8.97
C THR A 145 -0.34 0.74 -9.60
N CYS A 146 0.92 0.50 -9.98
CA CYS A 146 1.38 -0.85 -10.32
C CYS A 146 1.83 -1.56 -9.04
N ASP A 147 0.99 -2.46 -8.52
CA ASP A 147 1.23 -3.11 -7.24
C ASP A 147 2.23 -4.27 -7.38
N LYS A 148 2.03 -5.10 -8.41
CA LYS A 148 2.80 -6.32 -8.63
C LYS A 148 3.17 -6.51 -10.09
N ILE A 149 4.36 -7.07 -10.27
CA ILE A 149 4.85 -7.58 -11.54
C ILE A 149 5.42 -8.95 -11.26
N SER A 150 5.00 -9.95 -12.00
CA SER A 150 5.56 -11.31 -11.93
C SER A 150 5.82 -11.83 -13.33
N GLN A 151 6.77 -12.75 -13.44
CA GLN A 151 7.08 -13.41 -14.70
C GLN A 151 6.99 -14.91 -14.51
N ILE A 152 6.33 -15.58 -15.43
CA ILE A 152 6.23 -17.04 -15.48
C ILE A 152 6.69 -17.50 -16.86
N THR A 153 7.30 -18.69 -16.91
CA THR A 153 7.62 -19.37 -18.16
C THR A 153 6.48 -20.32 -18.48
N VAL A 154 5.84 -20.11 -19.62
CA VAL A 154 4.77 -20.98 -20.15
C VAL A 154 5.41 -21.91 -21.16
N LYS A 155 5.39 -23.21 -20.85
CA LYS A 155 5.96 -24.26 -21.70
C LYS A 155 4.83 -25.17 -22.20
N ASN A 156 4.65 -25.16 -23.51
CA ASN A 156 3.79 -26.11 -24.21
C ASN A 156 4.67 -27.10 -25.00
N ASP A 157 4.07 -28.15 -25.55
CA ASP A 157 4.80 -29.20 -26.29
C ASP A 157 5.64 -28.67 -27.48
N THR A 158 5.29 -27.48 -28.00
CA THR A 158 5.91 -26.89 -29.19
C THR A 158 6.71 -25.61 -28.94
N GLU A 159 6.46 -24.89 -27.83
CA GLU A 159 7.04 -23.57 -27.59
C GLU A 159 7.24 -23.29 -26.09
N GLU A 160 8.32 -22.58 -25.79
CA GLU A 160 8.61 -22.01 -24.48
C GLU A 160 8.59 -20.49 -24.62
N ARG A 161 7.71 -19.81 -23.87
CA ARG A 161 7.57 -18.35 -23.88
C ARG A 161 7.46 -17.80 -22.47
N ASN A 162 7.81 -16.54 -22.29
CA ASN A 162 7.55 -15.82 -21.06
C ASN A 162 6.17 -15.16 -21.09
N GLN A 163 5.53 -15.12 -19.92
CA GLN A 163 4.39 -14.27 -19.65
C GLN A 163 4.71 -13.35 -18.48
N VAL A 164 4.61 -12.04 -18.69
CA VAL A 164 4.73 -11.04 -17.63
C VAL A 164 3.33 -10.63 -17.19
N ASN A 165 3.02 -10.79 -15.91
CA ASN A 165 1.75 -10.40 -15.31
C ASN A 165 1.92 -9.10 -14.53
N VAL A 166 1.04 -8.14 -14.77
CA VAL A 166 1.03 -6.83 -14.14
C VAL A 166 -0.30 -6.62 -13.45
N GLU A 167 -0.27 -6.18 -12.21
CA GLU A 167 -1.46 -5.85 -11.42
C GLU A 167 -1.51 -4.34 -11.21
N LEU A 168 -2.51 -3.71 -11.83
CA LEU A 168 -2.81 -2.29 -11.68
C LEU A 168 -4.00 -2.12 -10.74
N THR A 169 -3.81 -1.35 -9.67
CA THR A 169 -4.86 -1.02 -8.70
C THR A 169 -5.11 0.48 -8.71
N GLY A 170 -6.36 0.91 -8.76
CA GLY A 170 -6.65 2.34 -8.83
C GLY A 170 -8.11 2.69 -8.67
N ILE A 171 -8.45 3.92 -9.05
CA ILE A 171 -9.84 4.37 -9.11
C ILE A 171 -10.63 3.64 -10.20
N ASP A 172 -11.95 3.76 -10.15
CA ASP A 172 -12.83 3.21 -11.19
C ASP A 172 -12.66 3.98 -12.50
N LEU A 173 -11.95 3.37 -13.44
CA LEU A 173 -11.70 3.91 -14.76
C LEU A 173 -12.63 3.29 -15.81
N ALA A 174 -13.12 4.11 -16.73
CA ALA A 174 -13.84 3.64 -17.91
C ALA A 174 -12.99 2.64 -18.71
N ILE A 175 -13.64 1.74 -19.43
CA ILE A 175 -12.96 0.67 -20.18
C ILE A 175 -11.89 1.24 -21.12
N ASN A 176 -12.19 2.31 -21.87
CA ASN A 176 -11.22 2.95 -22.78
C ASN A 176 -9.97 3.46 -22.06
N SER A 177 -10.12 4.04 -20.86
CA SER A 177 -8.99 4.51 -20.06
C SER A 177 -8.14 3.33 -19.54
N ARG A 178 -8.78 2.21 -19.16
CA ARG A 178 -8.08 0.97 -18.79
C ARG A 178 -7.33 0.35 -19.96
N ILE A 179 -7.92 0.35 -21.16
CA ILE A 179 -7.23 -0.11 -22.38
C ILE A 179 -6.00 0.74 -22.65
N PHE A 180 -6.15 2.08 -22.63
CA PHE A 180 -5.04 3.01 -22.86
C PHE A 180 -3.89 2.77 -21.89
N ILE A 181 -4.16 2.85 -20.57
CA ILE A 181 -3.10 2.69 -19.56
C ILE A 181 -2.49 1.28 -19.60
N GLY A 182 -3.30 0.25 -19.88
CA GLY A 182 -2.82 -1.12 -19.99
C GLY A 182 -1.88 -1.32 -21.18
N LEU A 183 -2.23 -0.80 -22.37
CA LEU A 183 -1.37 -0.92 -23.54
C LEU A 183 -0.08 -0.11 -23.38
N SER A 184 -0.14 1.10 -22.80
CA SER A 184 1.05 1.87 -22.45
C SER A 184 1.93 1.16 -21.41
N THR A 185 1.31 0.45 -20.46
CA THR A 185 2.04 -0.37 -19.47
C THR A 185 2.72 -1.56 -20.15
N ALA A 186 2.05 -2.22 -21.09
CA ALA A 186 2.63 -3.33 -21.85
C ALA A 186 3.81 -2.87 -22.73
N GLU A 187 3.68 -1.73 -23.41
CA GLU A 187 4.80 -1.09 -24.12
C GLU A 187 6.00 -0.84 -23.20
N ARG A 188 5.74 -0.25 -22.02
CA ARG A 188 6.79 0.05 -21.05
C ARG A 188 7.55 -1.19 -20.61
N ILE A 189 6.84 -2.28 -20.31
CA ILE A 189 7.44 -3.55 -19.90
C ILE A 189 8.22 -4.21 -21.03
N PHE A 190 7.64 -4.23 -22.23
CA PHE A 190 8.28 -4.80 -23.41
C PHE A 190 9.67 -4.19 -23.63
N GLN A 191 9.77 -2.86 -23.56
CA GLN A 191 11.03 -2.13 -23.71
C GLN A 191 11.96 -2.34 -22.50
N LEU A 192 11.45 -2.28 -21.27
CA LEU A 192 12.28 -2.32 -20.08
C LEU A 192 12.91 -3.70 -19.84
N ARG A 193 12.16 -4.78 -20.12
CA ARG A 193 12.60 -6.17 -19.93
C ARG A 193 13.21 -6.81 -21.17
N ASN A 194 13.27 -6.11 -22.31
CA ASN A 194 13.73 -6.64 -23.59
C ASN A 194 13.06 -7.98 -23.96
N LEU A 195 11.72 -8.01 -23.89
CA LEU A 195 10.97 -9.24 -24.15
C LEU A 195 11.03 -9.65 -25.64
N SER A 196 10.89 -10.94 -25.90
CA SER A 196 10.84 -11.49 -27.26
C SER A 196 9.45 -11.34 -27.87
N LEU A 197 9.35 -11.36 -29.21
CA LEU A 197 8.06 -11.25 -29.93
C LEU A 197 7.10 -12.40 -29.64
N ILE A 198 7.61 -13.57 -29.23
CA ILE A 198 6.82 -14.74 -28.83
C ILE A 198 6.22 -14.60 -27.41
N ASP A 199 6.74 -13.66 -26.61
CA ASP A 199 6.31 -13.47 -25.23
C ASP A 199 4.95 -12.75 -25.16
N THR A 200 4.35 -12.79 -23.97
CA THR A 200 3.04 -12.18 -23.71
C THR A 200 3.06 -11.34 -22.45
N ILE A 201 2.19 -10.33 -22.39
CA ILE A 201 2.01 -9.47 -21.23
C ILE A 201 0.55 -9.49 -20.84
N MET A 202 0.24 -9.88 -19.60
CA MET A 202 -1.09 -9.85 -19.02
C MET A 202 -1.21 -8.65 -18.08
N ILE A 203 -2.16 -7.75 -18.37
CA ILE A 203 -2.47 -6.60 -17.54
C ILE A 203 -3.78 -6.87 -16.82
N SER A 204 -3.76 -6.83 -15.49
CA SER A 204 -4.92 -6.96 -14.62
C SER A 204 -5.26 -5.62 -13.97
N PHE A 205 -6.56 -5.36 -13.80
CA PHE A 205 -7.11 -4.16 -13.20
C PHE A 205 -7.96 -4.53 -11.99
N ASN A 206 -7.68 -3.87 -10.89
CA ASN A 206 -8.43 -3.96 -9.65
C ASN A 206 -8.89 -2.55 -9.25
N SER A 207 -10.20 -2.36 -9.11
CA SER A 207 -10.78 -1.11 -8.64
C SER A 207 -12.05 -1.37 -7.82
N PRO A 208 -12.46 -0.43 -6.93
CA PRO A 208 -13.50 -0.70 -5.95
C PRO A 208 -14.86 -1.13 -6.51
N LYS A 209 -15.29 -0.56 -7.65
CA LYS A 209 -16.63 -0.79 -8.24
C LYS A 209 -16.59 -1.60 -9.52
N VAL A 210 -15.46 -2.21 -9.84
CA VAL A 210 -15.31 -3.02 -11.06
C VAL A 210 -14.82 -4.41 -10.66
N ALA A 211 -15.49 -5.45 -11.16
CA ALA A 211 -14.95 -6.80 -11.00
C ALA A 211 -13.59 -6.90 -11.71
N ASN A 212 -12.66 -7.68 -11.14
CA ASN A 212 -11.30 -7.83 -11.67
C ASN A 212 -11.33 -8.06 -13.17
N SER A 213 -10.72 -7.14 -13.90
CA SER A 213 -10.67 -7.14 -15.35
C SER A 213 -9.24 -7.38 -15.79
N PHE A 214 -9.04 -7.99 -16.96
CA PHE A 214 -7.71 -8.19 -17.50
C PHE A 214 -7.72 -8.26 -19.02
N PHE A 215 -6.53 -8.10 -19.62
CA PHE A 215 -6.28 -8.58 -20.96
C PHE A 215 -4.85 -9.07 -21.11
N THR A 216 -4.63 -9.96 -22.07
CA THR A 216 -3.31 -10.44 -22.47
C THR A 216 -3.00 -9.97 -23.87
N VAL A 217 -1.81 -9.40 -24.08
CA VAL A 217 -1.32 -8.91 -25.36
C VAL A 217 -0.01 -9.61 -25.73
N LYS A 218 0.13 -9.98 -27.01
CA LYS A 218 1.38 -10.53 -27.55
C LYS A 218 2.40 -9.41 -27.76
N CYS A 219 3.68 -9.70 -27.48
CA CYS A 219 4.75 -8.73 -27.66
C CYS A 219 4.93 -8.31 -29.13
N SER A 220 4.57 -9.16 -30.10
CA SER A 220 4.53 -8.77 -31.52
C SER A 220 3.55 -7.63 -31.83
N VAL A 221 2.38 -7.59 -31.15
CA VAL A 221 1.42 -6.48 -31.29
C VAL A 221 1.98 -5.19 -30.70
N ILE A 222 2.68 -5.31 -29.56
CA ILE A 222 3.34 -4.17 -28.92
C ILE A 222 4.49 -3.64 -29.78
N GLU A 223 5.28 -4.52 -30.41
CA GLU A 223 6.34 -4.13 -31.34
C GLU A 223 5.77 -3.33 -32.54
N ASP A 224 4.67 -3.80 -33.13
CA ASP A 224 3.98 -3.09 -34.21
C ASP A 224 3.50 -1.71 -33.76
N LEU A 225 2.96 -1.61 -32.54
CA LEU A 225 2.46 -0.36 -31.96
C LEU A 225 3.59 0.66 -31.73
N ILE A 226 4.70 0.24 -31.11
CA ILE A 226 5.87 1.10 -30.84
C ILE A 226 6.49 1.63 -32.14
N ASN A 227 6.56 0.78 -33.16
CA ASN A 227 7.12 1.16 -34.47
C ASN A 227 6.14 1.97 -35.34
N GLY A 228 4.95 2.30 -34.83
CA GLY A 228 3.93 3.07 -35.56
C GLY A 228 3.37 2.33 -36.77
N ARG A 229 3.47 1.00 -36.81
CA ARG A 229 2.86 0.17 -37.87
C ARG A 229 1.36 0.04 -37.68
N ILE A 230 0.90 0.14 -36.43
CA ILE A 230 -0.52 0.10 -36.05
C ILE A 230 -0.82 1.21 -35.04
N GLU A 231 -2.09 1.62 -34.98
CA GLU A 231 -2.58 2.52 -33.94
C GLU A 231 -3.10 1.75 -32.72
N MET A 232 -3.31 2.45 -31.61
CA MET A 232 -3.76 1.84 -30.35
C MET A 232 -5.12 1.13 -30.47
N GLN A 233 -6.01 1.64 -31.33
CA GLN A 233 -7.31 1.02 -31.59
C GLN A 233 -7.16 -0.32 -32.34
N GLU A 234 -6.24 -0.39 -33.30
CA GLU A 234 -5.93 -1.64 -34.00
C GLU A 234 -5.24 -2.63 -33.06
N ALA A 235 -4.31 -2.16 -32.22
CA ALA A 235 -3.68 -3.00 -31.19
C ALA A 235 -4.73 -3.61 -30.25
N TRP A 236 -5.71 -2.82 -29.81
CA TRP A 236 -6.83 -3.32 -29.00
C TRP A 236 -7.69 -4.33 -29.76
N GLN A 237 -7.99 -4.09 -31.04
CA GLN A 237 -8.76 -5.03 -31.85
C GLN A 237 -8.07 -6.40 -31.91
N ARG A 238 -6.74 -6.44 -32.12
CA ARG A 238 -5.97 -7.70 -32.13
C ARG A 238 -6.01 -8.43 -30.79
N VAL A 239 -5.99 -7.69 -29.67
CA VAL A 239 -6.16 -8.27 -28.31
C VAL A 239 -7.52 -8.94 -28.16
N VAL A 240 -8.58 -8.29 -28.64
CA VAL A 240 -9.95 -8.84 -28.58
C VAL A 240 -10.10 -10.08 -29.46
N GLU A 241 -9.51 -10.06 -30.67
CA GLU A 241 -9.51 -11.20 -31.61
C GLU A 241 -8.81 -12.43 -31.03
N ASP A 242 -7.75 -12.22 -30.23
CA ASP A 242 -7.02 -13.28 -29.52
C ASP A 242 -7.79 -13.87 -28.32
N LYS A 243 -8.97 -13.34 -27.98
CA LYS A 243 -9.88 -13.81 -26.92
C LYS A 243 -9.27 -13.85 -25.50
N GLY A 244 -8.14 -13.19 -25.29
CA GLY A 244 -7.47 -13.09 -23.99
C GLY A 244 -7.94 -11.91 -23.16
N VAL A 245 -9.24 -11.60 -23.14
CA VAL A 245 -9.78 -10.34 -22.58
C VAL A 245 -11.01 -10.58 -21.71
N LEU A 246 -11.06 -9.89 -20.57
CA LEU A 246 -12.22 -9.78 -19.71
C LEU A 246 -12.30 -8.36 -19.14
N MET A 247 -13.28 -7.57 -19.60
CA MET A 247 -13.44 -6.17 -19.21
C MET A 247 -14.85 -5.93 -18.67
N TYR A 248 -14.97 -5.78 -17.35
CA TYR A 248 -16.25 -5.44 -16.73
C TYR A 248 -16.49 -3.93 -16.74
N PRO A 249 -17.73 -3.46 -16.97
CA PRO A 249 -18.08 -2.06 -16.78
C PRO A 249 -18.01 -1.66 -15.30
N ILE A 250 -17.97 -0.36 -15.03
CA ILE A 250 -18.12 0.18 -13.68
C ILE A 250 -19.53 -0.12 -13.19
N ASN A 251 -19.65 -0.64 -11.97
CA ASN A 251 -20.93 -0.72 -11.29
C ASN A 251 -21.36 0.69 -10.86
N ASP A 252 -22.43 1.19 -11.46
CA ASP A 252 -23.02 2.51 -11.25
C ASP A 252 -24.10 2.51 -10.15
N GLU A 253 -24.31 1.39 -9.45
CA GLU A 253 -25.18 1.32 -8.29
C GLU A 253 -24.74 2.35 -7.22
N PRO A 254 -25.67 3.15 -6.69
CA PRO A 254 -25.38 4.08 -5.61
C PRO A 254 -25.07 3.28 -4.35
N ARG A 255 -23.78 3.06 -4.09
CA ARG A 255 -23.29 2.31 -2.93
C ARG A 255 -22.50 3.21 -2.00
N ASN A 256 -22.70 3.03 -0.71
CA ASN A 256 -21.92 3.70 0.32
C ASN A 256 -20.62 2.90 0.54
N GLU A 257 -19.49 3.44 0.10
CA GLU A 257 -18.17 2.79 0.24
C GLU A 257 -17.81 2.47 1.70
N PHE A 258 -18.33 3.25 2.66
CA PHE A 258 -18.17 2.96 4.08
C PHE A 258 -18.99 1.72 4.48
N GLU A 259 -20.25 1.60 4.05
CA GLU A 259 -21.09 0.42 4.33
C GLU A 259 -20.61 -0.85 3.60
N ASP A 260 -19.99 -0.69 2.44
CA ASP A 260 -19.40 -1.80 1.69
C ASP A 260 -18.11 -2.32 2.34
N SER A 261 -17.28 -1.41 2.86
CA SER A 261 -16.02 -1.75 3.55
C SER A 261 -16.25 -2.23 4.98
N PHE A 262 -17.27 -1.67 5.64
CA PHE A 262 -17.78 -2.07 6.94
C PHE A 262 -19.17 -2.63 6.72
N ARG A 263 -19.28 -3.91 6.31
CA ARG A 263 -20.57 -4.63 6.39
C ARG A 263 -21.00 -4.72 7.86
N TYR A 264 -21.53 -3.63 8.36
CA TYR A 264 -22.08 -3.50 9.70
C TYR A 264 -23.51 -3.99 9.59
N TYR A 265 -23.70 -5.24 9.95
CA TYR A 265 -25.03 -5.76 10.20
C TYR A 265 -25.49 -5.14 11.53
N PRO A 266 -26.53 -4.30 11.54
CA PRO A 266 -26.99 -3.65 12.76
C PRO A 266 -27.42 -4.69 13.78
N GLU A 267 -27.17 -4.40 15.06
CA GLU A 267 -27.64 -5.27 16.14
C GLU A 267 -29.17 -5.41 16.09
N ILE A 268 -29.65 -6.63 16.30
CA ILE A 268 -31.09 -6.92 16.35
C ILE A 268 -31.48 -7.01 17.81
N GLU A 269 -32.21 -6.01 18.30
CA GLU A 269 -32.75 -6.01 19.67
C GLU A 269 -34.27 -6.15 19.67
N THR A 270 -34.75 -7.11 20.45
CA THR A 270 -36.16 -7.35 20.75
C THR A 270 -36.37 -7.36 22.27
N ASP A 271 -37.61 -7.52 22.69
CA ASP A 271 -37.96 -7.69 24.11
C ASP A 271 -37.36 -8.99 24.70
N ASP A 272 -37.20 -10.03 23.86
CA ASP A 272 -36.78 -11.36 24.29
C ASP A 272 -35.27 -11.61 24.13
N TYR A 273 -34.65 -11.02 23.11
CA TYR A 273 -33.25 -11.27 22.80
C TYR A 273 -32.55 -10.10 22.10
N ARG A 274 -31.22 -10.07 22.21
CA ARG A 274 -30.33 -9.16 21.49
C ARG A 274 -29.30 -9.97 20.72
N ILE A 275 -29.18 -9.73 19.42
CA ILE A 275 -28.18 -10.34 18.53
C ILE A 275 -27.15 -9.27 18.17
N THR A 276 -25.88 -9.53 18.45
CA THR A 276 -24.76 -8.62 18.21
C THR A 276 -23.65 -9.31 17.40
N GLU A 277 -22.64 -8.55 16.98
CA GLU A 277 -21.45 -9.08 16.28
C GLU A 277 -21.82 -9.98 15.09
N ILE A 278 -22.78 -9.52 14.27
CA ILE A 278 -23.23 -10.27 13.11
C ILE A 278 -22.17 -10.13 12.01
N GLU A 279 -21.60 -11.26 11.60
CA GLU A 279 -20.55 -11.40 10.60
C GLU A 279 -21.02 -12.29 9.44
N ASP A 280 -20.68 -11.91 8.21
CA ASP A 280 -20.90 -12.74 7.02
C ASP A 280 -19.76 -13.76 6.88
N ILE A 281 -20.09 -15.04 6.94
CA ILE A 281 -19.14 -16.16 6.82
C ILE A 281 -19.54 -17.09 5.67
N SER A 282 -20.17 -16.52 4.64
CA SER A 282 -20.66 -17.27 3.48
C SER A 282 -19.51 -17.93 2.70
N ILE A 283 -19.79 -19.10 2.14
CA ILE A 283 -18.92 -19.82 1.21
C ILE A 283 -19.57 -19.82 -0.18
N GLU A 284 -18.81 -20.14 -1.22
CA GLU A 284 -19.23 -20.05 -2.63
C GLU A 284 -20.60 -20.71 -2.94
N LYS A 285 -20.95 -21.77 -2.18
CA LYS A 285 -22.20 -22.52 -2.37
C LYS A 285 -23.29 -22.22 -1.34
N GLU A 286 -22.99 -21.47 -0.26
CA GLU A 286 -23.92 -21.29 0.85
C GLU A 286 -23.78 -19.94 1.54
N LYS A 287 -24.92 -19.25 1.73
CA LYS A 287 -25.01 -18.05 2.54
C LYS A 287 -25.00 -18.42 4.03
N ARG A 288 -24.04 -17.89 4.80
CA ARG A 288 -23.90 -18.17 6.24
C ARG A 288 -23.58 -16.90 7.02
N PHE A 289 -24.12 -16.81 8.22
CA PHE A 289 -23.85 -15.74 9.16
C PHE A 289 -23.43 -16.30 10.51
N LYS A 290 -22.54 -15.59 11.18
CA LYS A 290 -22.12 -15.85 12.56
C LYS A 290 -22.57 -14.65 13.39
N ALA A 291 -23.09 -14.88 14.58
CA ALA A 291 -23.51 -13.81 15.48
C ALA A 291 -23.47 -14.27 16.94
N VAL A 292 -23.46 -13.31 17.86
CA VAL A 292 -23.59 -13.54 19.31
C VAL A 292 -25.03 -13.24 19.73
N VAL A 293 -25.67 -14.17 20.44
CA VAL A 293 -27.06 -14.02 20.88
C VAL A 293 -27.14 -13.96 22.40
N TYR A 294 -27.71 -12.88 22.92
CA TYR A 294 -28.06 -12.70 24.33
C TYR A 294 -29.56 -12.86 24.52
N LEU A 295 -29.97 -13.86 25.30
CA LEU A 295 -31.36 -14.02 25.72
C LEU A 295 -31.62 -13.16 26.97
N LYS A 296 -32.57 -12.23 26.91
CA LYS A 296 -33.02 -11.51 28.11
C LYS A 296 -33.78 -12.55 28.98
N ARG A 297 -33.37 -12.70 30.25
CA ARG A 297 -33.86 -13.76 31.16
C ARG A 297 -35.38 -13.93 31.07
N ALA A 298 -35.83 -15.15 30.81
CA ALA A 298 -37.24 -15.53 30.85
C ALA A 298 -37.88 -15.10 32.19
N GLN A 299 -38.98 -14.33 32.13
CA GLN A 299 -39.81 -14.09 33.29
C GLN A 299 -40.46 -15.41 33.69
N ARG A 300 -40.03 -16.01 34.81
CA ARG A 300 -40.72 -17.17 35.39
C ARG A 300 -42.10 -16.73 35.86
N PRO A 301 -43.20 -17.40 35.47
CA PRO A 301 -44.51 -17.13 36.04
C PRO A 301 -44.47 -17.46 37.54
N THR A 302 -44.73 -16.47 38.38
CA THR A 302 -44.86 -16.60 39.83
C THR A 302 -46.08 -17.45 40.17
N HIS A 303 -45.89 -18.74 40.44
CA HIS A 303 -46.89 -19.55 41.13
C HIS A 303 -46.86 -19.26 42.63
N VAL A 304 -47.61 -18.25 43.07
CA VAL A 304 -48.09 -18.15 44.46
C VAL A 304 -49.60 -18.29 44.42
N LYS A 305 -50.09 -19.51 44.67
CA LYS A 305 -51.50 -19.73 45.02
C LYS A 305 -51.75 -19.07 46.37
N LYS A 306 -52.44 -17.92 46.37
CA LYS A 306 -53.25 -17.51 47.52
C LYS A 306 -54.53 -18.33 47.48
N GLY A 307 -54.72 -19.21 48.45
CA GLY A 307 -56.01 -19.78 48.79
C GLY A 307 -56.37 -19.35 50.22
N GLY A 308 -57.39 -18.50 50.37
CA GLY A 308 -58.25 -18.53 51.56
C GLY A 308 -59.15 -19.77 51.47
N TYR A 309 -59.69 -20.34 52.54
CA TYR A 309 -60.08 -19.83 53.85
C TYR A 309 -59.46 -20.66 54.98
#